data_AF-A0A838RGZ3-F1
#
_entry.id   AF-A0A838RGZ3-F1
#
_cell.length_a   1.000
_cell.length_b   1.000
_cell.length_c   1.000
_cell.angle_alpha   90.00
_cell.angle_beta   90.00
_cell.angle_gamma   90.00
#
_symmetry.space_group_name_H-M   'P 1'
#
loop_
_entity.id
_entity.type
_entity.pdbx_description
1 polymer ?
#
loop_
_entity_poly.entity_id
_entity_poly.type
_entity_poly.pdbx_seq_one_letter_code
_entity_poly.pdbx_strand_id
1 'polypeptide(L)'
;MIQRFFQRFRRRGSSQSEPGKIRTAFLYTHIPATVIATSVGLLVLMDVLTNIPIFNGIGSLLVEYGLIVSAFALLLGVLNVLLVHIRKVREQEEGWPYSVVLIGTTIALIIIGVPSGPEGISWAATRILFPLQSAFFSLLAFFLLTVAYRAMRVNSVESLLLVGSATLVILGATPVGALISPLLVDIRAMLLAVPATAGTRGLLLGIALGTIVTGVRLVFDGRRYFK
;
A
#
# COMPACT_ATOMS: atom_id res chain seq x y z
N MET A 1 36.08 -0.74 38.07
CA MET A 1 35.30 -1.98 38.32
C MET A 1 34.27 -2.26 37.22
N ILE A 2 33.60 -1.23 36.67
CA ILE A 2 32.54 -1.35 35.65
C ILE A 2 33.03 -1.87 34.28
N GLN A 3 34.27 -1.58 33.88
CA GLN A 3 34.78 -2.04 32.58
C GLN A 3 35.04 -3.56 32.50
N ARG A 4 35.29 -4.24 33.62
CA ARG A 4 35.47 -5.71 33.63
C ARG A 4 34.14 -6.47 33.56
N PHE A 5 33.04 -5.84 33.96
CA PHE A 5 31.70 -6.42 33.90
C PHE A 5 31.21 -6.52 32.44
N PHE A 6 31.47 -5.50 31.63
CA PHE A 6 31.12 -5.51 30.20
C PHE A 6 31.95 -6.49 29.35
N GLN A 7 33.20 -6.77 29.74
CA GLN A 7 34.01 -7.76 29.01
C GLN A 7 33.55 -9.21 29.22
N ARG A 8 32.89 -9.53 30.35
CA ARG A 8 32.35 -10.87 30.60
C ARG A 8 31.13 -11.20 29.74
N PHE A 9 30.32 -10.21 29.38
CA PHE A 9 29.15 -10.43 28.51
C PHE A 9 29.50 -10.63 27.04
N ARG A 10 30.63 -10.10 26.57
CA ARG A 10 31.07 -10.27 25.17
C ARG A 10 31.60 -11.67 24.85
N ARG A 11 31.95 -12.48 25.86
CA ARG A 11 32.54 -13.82 25.65
C ARG A 11 31.53 -14.98 25.68
N ARG A 12 30.29 -14.75 26.13
CA ARG A 12 29.31 -15.85 26.35
C ARG A 12 28.32 -16.11 25.20
N GLY A 13 28.45 -15.39 24.09
CA GLY A 13 27.59 -15.53 22.90
C GLY A 13 28.27 -16.17 21.69
N SER A 14 29.28 -17.03 21.89
CA SER A 14 30.01 -17.72 20.80
C SER A 14 29.66 -19.21 20.70
N SER A 15 28.39 -19.58 20.90
CA SER A 15 27.90 -20.81 20.29
C SER A 15 27.83 -20.57 18.78
N GLN A 16 28.85 -21.03 18.09
CA GLN A 16 28.96 -21.03 16.64
C GLN A 16 27.75 -21.77 16.05
N SER A 17 26.75 -21.02 15.62
CA SER A 17 25.80 -21.52 14.62
C SER A 17 26.38 -21.15 13.25
N GLU A 18 26.74 -22.17 12.47
CA GLU A 18 27.32 -21.98 11.14
C GLU A 18 26.42 -21.10 10.27
N PRO A 19 26.91 -19.97 9.74
CA PRO A 19 26.09 -19.01 9.00
C PRO A 19 25.49 -19.59 7.70
N GLY A 20 25.98 -20.74 7.23
CA GLY A 20 25.46 -21.46 6.06
C GLY A 20 24.17 -22.25 6.31
N LYS A 21 24.06 -22.97 7.45
CA LYS A 21 22.90 -23.86 7.72
C LYS A 21 21.61 -23.11 8.02
N ILE A 22 21.70 -21.93 8.64
CA ILE A 22 20.52 -21.09 8.93
C ILE A 22 19.95 -20.50 7.63
N ARG A 23 20.81 -20.14 6.67
CA ARG A 23 20.39 -19.60 5.37
C ARG A 23 19.73 -20.63 4.46
N THR A 24 20.25 -21.86 4.42
CA THR A 24 19.70 -22.92 3.57
C THR A 24 18.35 -23.42 4.10
N ALA A 25 18.24 -23.73 5.40
CA ALA A 25 16.98 -24.14 6.01
C ALA A 25 15.87 -23.07 5.84
N PHE A 26 16.23 -21.78 5.87
CA PHE A 26 15.32 -20.65 5.68
C PHE A 26 14.85 -20.47 4.23
N LEU A 27 15.72 -20.68 3.24
CA LEU A 27 15.34 -20.61 1.82
C LEU A 27 14.30 -21.70 1.47
N TYR A 28 14.50 -22.92 1.96
CA TYR A 28 13.64 -24.06 1.61
C TYR A 28 12.23 -23.99 2.23
N THR A 29 12.03 -23.27 3.34
CA THR A 29 10.73 -23.24 4.01
C THR A 29 9.76 -22.18 3.47
N HIS A 30 10.24 -21.07 2.88
CA HIS A 30 9.37 -19.92 2.55
C HIS A 30 9.24 -19.61 1.05
N ILE A 31 10.22 -20.03 0.23
CA ILE A 31 10.11 -19.98 -1.24
C ILE A 31 8.86 -20.74 -1.74
N PRO A 32 8.52 -21.94 -1.21
CA PRO A 32 7.34 -22.66 -1.67
C PRO A 32 6.05 -21.86 -1.51
N ALA A 33 5.86 -21.17 -0.38
CA ALA A 33 4.65 -20.39 -0.12
C ALA A 33 4.47 -19.24 -1.13
N THR A 34 5.55 -18.52 -1.46
CA THR A 34 5.49 -17.45 -2.47
C THR A 34 5.20 -17.98 -3.87
N VAL A 35 5.85 -19.08 -4.26
CA VAL A 35 5.63 -19.73 -5.57
C VAL A 35 4.20 -20.24 -5.68
N ILE A 36 3.67 -20.84 -4.61
CA ILE A 36 2.28 -21.30 -4.54
C ILE A 36 1.32 -20.11 -4.68
N ALA A 37 1.52 -19.04 -3.91
CA ALA A 37 0.65 -17.86 -3.97
C ALA A 37 0.64 -17.21 -5.37
N THR A 38 1.81 -17.05 -5.99
CA THR A 38 1.91 -16.52 -7.36
C THR A 38 1.25 -17.45 -8.38
N SER A 39 1.44 -18.75 -8.26
CA SER A 39 0.83 -19.74 -9.15
C SER A 39 -0.69 -19.76 -9.03
N VAL A 40 -1.22 -19.71 -7.79
CA VAL A 40 -2.66 -19.60 -7.51
C VAL A 40 -3.24 -18.33 -8.13
N GLY A 41 -2.58 -17.19 -7.94
CA GLY A 41 -3.00 -15.93 -8.55
C GLY A 41 -3.02 -15.98 -10.08
N LEU A 42 -2.00 -16.59 -10.70
CA LEU A 42 -1.93 -16.75 -12.15
C LEU A 42 -3.05 -17.67 -12.67
N LEU A 43 -3.35 -18.75 -11.96
CA LEU A 43 -4.44 -19.67 -12.30
C LEU A 43 -5.81 -18.99 -12.23
N VAL A 44 -6.08 -18.20 -11.18
CA VAL A 44 -7.33 -17.43 -11.06
C VAL A 44 -7.44 -16.37 -12.17
N LEU A 45 -6.34 -15.71 -12.54
CA LEU A 45 -6.35 -14.79 -13.67
C LEU A 45 -6.64 -15.51 -14.99
N MET A 46 -6.05 -16.69 -15.21
CA MET A 46 -6.29 -17.48 -16.41
C MET A 46 -7.74 -17.95 -16.53
N ASP A 47 -8.37 -18.32 -15.41
CA ASP A 47 -9.81 -18.59 -15.35
C ASP A 47 -10.62 -17.40 -15.88
N VAL A 48 -10.41 -16.21 -15.29
CA VAL A 48 -11.13 -14.98 -15.66
C VAL A 48 -10.92 -14.57 -17.12
N LEU A 49 -9.72 -14.78 -17.68
CA LEU A 49 -9.41 -14.37 -19.06
C LEU A 49 -9.89 -15.37 -20.13
N THR A 50 -9.91 -16.66 -19.83
CA THR A 50 -10.14 -17.71 -20.85
C THR A 50 -11.55 -18.30 -20.85
N ASN A 51 -12.24 -18.27 -19.69
CA ASN A 51 -13.60 -18.80 -19.52
C ASN A 51 -13.79 -20.25 -20.06
N ILE A 52 -12.78 -21.09 -19.87
CA ILE A 52 -12.80 -22.50 -20.27
C ILE A 52 -13.34 -23.33 -19.08
N PRO A 53 -14.33 -24.23 -19.28
CA PRO A 53 -15.03 -24.92 -18.19
C PRO A 53 -14.15 -25.64 -17.15
N ILE A 54 -12.98 -26.14 -17.57
CA ILE A 54 -12.02 -26.84 -16.69
C ILE A 54 -11.37 -25.87 -15.69
N PHE A 55 -11.06 -24.63 -16.13
CA PHE A 55 -10.42 -23.63 -15.27
C PHE A 55 -11.44 -22.93 -14.35
N ASN A 56 -12.70 -22.79 -14.78
CA ASN A 56 -13.79 -22.20 -13.99
C ASN A 56 -14.03 -22.94 -12.66
N GLY A 57 -13.95 -24.28 -12.66
CA GLY A 57 -14.15 -25.07 -11.43
C GLY A 57 -13.05 -24.87 -10.40
N ILE A 58 -11.79 -24.83 -10.83
CA ILE A 58 -10.64 -24.65 -9.93
C ILE A 58 -10.52 -23.20 -9.47
N GLY A 59 -10.72 -22.25 -10.38
CA GLY A 59 -10.67 -20.82 -10.07
C GLY A 59 -11.72 -20.41 -9.04
N SER A 60 -12.97 -20.85 -9.20
CA SER A 60 -14.06 -20.57 -8.24
C SER A 60 -13.77 -21.12 -6.83
N LEU A 61 -13.26 -22.36 -6.71
CA LEU A 61 -12.85 -22.93 -5.41
C LEU A 61 -11.72 -22.12 -4.76
N LEU A 62 -10.70 -21.73 -5.54
CA LEU A 62 -9.60 -20.91 -5.03
C LEU A 62 -10.08 -19.52 -4.57
N VAL A 63 -11.04 -18.92 -5.29
CA VAL A 63 -11.67 -17.65 -4.90
C VAL A 63 -12.48 -17.81 -3.61
N GLU A 64 -13.23 -18.90 -3.45
CA GLU A 64 -14.00 -19.18 -2.23
C GLU A 64 -13.08 -19.33 -1.01
N TYR A 65 -11.99 -20.11 -1.12
CA TYR A 65 -10.97 -20.18 -0.07
C TYR A 65 -10.32 -18.82 0.20
N GLY A 66 -10.03 -18.06 -0.85
CA GLY A 66 -9.50 -16.70 -0.74
C GLY A 66 -10.45 -15.77 0.03
N LEU A 67 -11.76 -15.91 -0.15
CA LEU A 67 -12.78 -15.14 0.55
C LEU A 67 -12.82 -15.50 2.05
N ILE A 68 -12.77 -16.79 2.38
CA ILE A 68 -12.69 -17.26 3.78
C ILE A 68 -11.43 -16.72 4.46
N VAL A 69 -10.27 -16.87 3.83
CA VAL A 69 -8.99 -16.38 4.37
C VAL A 69 -9.01 -14.86 4.53
N SER A 70 -9.59 -14.13 3.57
CA SER A 70 -9.71 -12.67 3.62
C SER A 70 -10.60 -12.20 4.77
N ALA A 71 -11.67 -12.93 5.08
CA ALA A 71 -12.52 -12.63 6.23
C ALA A 71 -11.76 -12.74 7.56
N PHE A 72 -10.97 -13.80 7.74
CA PHE A 72 -10.10 -13.94 8.93
C PHE A 72 -8.99 -12.89 8.95
N ALA A 73 -8.39 -12.58 7.80
CA ALA A 73 -7.35 -11.56 7.70
C ALA A 73 -7.89 -10.17 8.06
N LEU A 74 -9.11 -9.83 7.66
CA LEU A 74 -9.78 -8.59 8.05
C LEU A 74 -9.98 -8.54 9.58
N LEU A 75 -10.46 -9.62 10.18
CA LEU A 75 -10.63 -9.71 11.64
C LEU A 75 -9.30 -9.53 12.37
N LEU A 76 -8.24 -10.21 11.93
CA LEU A 76 -6.90 -10.04 12.47
C LEU A 76 -6.35 -8.63 12.27
N GLY A 77 -6.64 -8.00 11.12
CA GLY A 77 -6.25 -6.62 10.84
C GLY A 77 -6.88 -5.63 11.81
N VAL A 78 -8.20 -5.73 12.01
CA VAL A 78 -8.94 -4.90 12.99
C VAL A 78 -8.40 -5.14 14.39
N LEU A 79 -8.23 -6.41 14.79
CA LEU A 79 -7.72 -6.76 16.11
C LEU A 79 -6.30 -6.21 16.32
N ASN A 80 -5.43 -6.31 15.32
CA ASN A 80 -4.08 -5.77 15.39
C ASN A 80 -4.07 -4.25 15.59
N VAL A 81 -4.89 -3.52 14.83
CA VAL A 81 -5.07 -2.06 15.00
C VAL A 81 -5.51 -1.75 16.43
N LEU A 82 -6.53 -2.45 16.94
CA LEU A 82 -7.02 -2.24 18.30
C LEU A 82 -5.94 -2.56 19.34
N LEU A 83 -5.26 -3.70 19.25
CA LEU A 83 -4.24 -4.11 20.23
C LEU A 83 -3.06 -3.14 20.28
N VAL A 84 -2.54 -2.74 19.12
CA VAL A 84 -1.42 -1.79 19.03
C VAL A 84 -1.81 -0.45 19.62
N HIS A 85 -2.99 0.07 19.29
CA HIS A 85 -3.43 1.37 19.79
C HIS A 85 -3.91 1.35 21.24
N ILE A 86 -4.50 0.25 21.72
CA ILE A 86 -4.85 0.08 23.15
C ILE A 86 -3.57 0.08 23.99
N ARG A 87 -2.53 -0.65 23.55
CA ARG A 87 -1.22 -0.62 24.24
C ARG A 87 -0.65 0.80 24.26
N LYS A 88 -0.65 1.48 23.12
CA LYS A 88 -0.18 2.87 22.99
C LYS A 88 -0.92 3.83 23.92
N VAL A 89 -2.24 3.68 24.07
CA VAL A 89 -3.06 4.48 25.00
C VAL A 89 -2.73 4.15 26.45
N ARG A 90 -2.59 2.86 26.78
CA ARG A 90 -2.26 2.39 28.14
C ARG A 90 -0.87 2.86 28.59
N GLU A 91 0.10 2.86 27.68
CA GLU A 91 1.49 3.26 27.93
C GLU A 91 1.70 4.78 27.75
N GLN A 92 0.65 5.52 27.35
CA GLN A 92 0.69 6.97 27.12
C GLN A 92 1.81 7.42 26.18
N GLU A 93 2.12 6.64 25.15
CA GLU A 93 3.17 7.01 24.20
C GLU A 93 2.82 8.29 23.44
N GLU A 94 3.82 8.89 22.79
CA GLU A 94 3.64 10.12 22.00
C GLU A 94 2.53 9.96 20.94
N GLY A 95 1.56 10.88 20.97
CA GLY A 95 0.39 10.83 20.09
C GLY A 95 -0.71 9.85 20.51
N TRP A 96 -0.74 9.38 21.75
CA TRP A 96 -1.84 8.55 22.28
C TRP A 96 -3.26 9.15 22.12
N PRO A 97 -3.50 10.48 22.17
CA PRO A 97 -4.86 11.00 22.02
C PRO A 97 -5.45 10.68 20.63
N TYR A 98 -4.62 10.68 19.58
CA TYR A 98 -5.03 10.27 18.24
C TYR A 98 -5.37 8.78 18.18
N SER A 99 -4.73 7.95 19.01
CA SER A 99 -5.05 6.52 19.11
C SER A 99 -6.41 6.29 19.76
N VAL A 100 -6.83 7.13 20.72
CA VAL A 100 -8.18 7.09 21.30
C VAL A 100 -9.24 7.37 20.23
N VAL A 101 -9.03 8.43 19.43
CA VAL A 101 -9.95 8.78 18.33
C VAL A 101 -10.05 7.62 17.35
N LEU A 102 -8.92 7.04 16.94
CA LEU A 102 -8.88 5.91 16.01
C LEU A 102 -9.62 4.68 16.53
N ILE A 103 -9.42 4.31 17.80
CA ILE A 103 -10.15 3.20 18.44
C ILE A 103 -11.65 3.50 18.45
N GLY A 104 -12.03 4.71 18.88
CA GLY A 104 -13.42 5.14 18.92
C GLY A 104 -14.10 5.09 17.56
N THR A 105 -13.44 5.60 16.51
CA THR A 105 -13.96 5.54 15.13
C THR A 105 -14.04 4.10 14.62
N THR A 106 -13.04 3.25 14.91
CA THR A 106 -13.05 1.84 14.51
C THR A 106 -14.24 1.10 15.14
N ILE A 107 -14.47 1.30 16.44
CA ILE A 107 -15.60 0.69 17.15
C ILE A 107 -16.93 1.22 16.60
N ALA A 108 -17.06 2.53 16.38
CA ALA A 108 -18.27 3.13 15.81
C ALA A 108 -18.58 2.57 14.41
N LEU A 109 -17.56 2.39 13.57
CA LEU A 109 -17.70 1.79 12.24
C LEU A 109 -18.14 0.34 12.30
N ILE A 110 -17.67 -0.44 13.27
CA ILE A 110 -18.10 -1.83 13.44
C ILE A 110 -19.55 -1.89 13.92
N ILE A 111 -19.90 -1.09 14.92
CA ILE A 111 -21.25 -1.09 15.52
C ILE A 111 -22.31 -0.58 14.54
N ILE A 112 -22.00 0.45 13.75
CA ILE A 112 -22.95 1.05 12.79
C ILE A 112 -22.89 0.30 11.46
N GLY A 113 -21.69 0.02 10.95
CA GLY A 113 -21.49 -0.47 9.59
C GLY A 113 -21.83 -1.94 9.40
N VAL A 114 -21.44 -2.82 10.34
CA VAL A 114 -21.59 -4.28 10.16
C VAL A 114 -23.05 -4.72 10.24
N PRO A 115 -23.86 -4.32 11.25
CA PRO A 115 -25.26 -4.75 11.34
C PRO A 115 -26.13 -4.20 10.21
N SER A 116 -25.81 -3.01 9.69
CA SER A 116 -26.52 -2.38 8.58
C SER A 116 -26.14 -2.94 7.20
N GLY A 117 -25.28 -3.96 7.14
CA GLY A 117 -24.94 -4.65 5.90
C GLY A 117 -24.33 -3.72 4.84
N PRO A 118 -24.61 -3.94 3.54
CA PRO A 118 -24.04 -3.15 2.45
C PRO A 118 -24.32 -1.64 2.56
N GLU A 119 -25.48 -1.26 3.12
CA GLU A 119 -25.86 0.15 3.30
C GLU A 119 -24.99 0.83 4.36
N GLY A 120 -24.74 0.15 5.49
CA GLY A 120 -23.84 0.65 6.54
C GLY A 120 -22.41 0.84 6.04
N ILE A 121 -21.92 -0.10 5.24
CA ILE A 121 -20.60 -0.03 4.60
C ILE A 121 -20.54 1.14 3.60
N SER A 122 -21.57 1.31 2.78
CA SER A 122 -21.67 2.44 1.82
C SER A 122 -21.74 3.80 2.52
N TRP A 123 -22.50 3.90 3.61
CA TRP A 123 -22.57 5.10 4.43
C TRP A 123 -21.20 5.45 5.03
N ALA A 124 -20.50 4.46 5.60
CA ALA A 124 -19.15 4.66 6.13
C ALA A 124 -18.17 5.10 5.05
N ALA A 125 -18.24 4.50 3.86
CA ALA A 125 -17.40 4.88 2.73
C ALA A 125 -17.64 6.33 2.30
N THR A 126 -18.90 6.73 2.12
CA THR A 126 -19.26 8.06 1.61
C THR A 126 -19.08 9.17 2.64
N ARG A 127 -19.26 8.89 3.93
CA ARG A 127 -19.21 9.90 5.00
C ARG A 127 -17.88 9.98 5.73
N ILE A 128 -17.08 8.92 5.72
CA ILE A 128 -15.80 8.87 6.44
C ILE A 128 -14.66 8.68 5.44
N LEU A 129 -14.70 7.64 4.62
CA LEU A 129 -13.58 7.32 3.72
C LEU A 129 -13.36 8.38 2.63
N PHE A 130 -14.41 8.82 1.94
CA PHE A 130 -14.30 9.80 0.84
C PHE A 130 -13.82 11.17 1.33
N PRO A 131 -14.34 11.75 2.43
CA PRO A 131 -13.79 12.99 2.96
C PRO A 131 -12.33 12.85 3.40
N LEU A 132 -11.94 11.74 4.04
CA LEU A 132 -10.55 11.49 4.42
C LEU A 132 -9.64 11.39 3.19
N GLN A 133 -10.06 10.66 2.16
CA GLN A 133 -9.35 10.59 0.88
C GLN A 133 -9.20 11.98 0.26
N SER A 134 -10.26 12.79 0.24
CA SER A 134 -10.20 14.16 -0.27
C SER A 134 -9.24 15.05 0.53
N ALA A 135 -9.18 14.89 1.86
CA ALA A 135 -8.24 15.62 2.71
C ALA A 135 -6.79 15.22 2.38
N PHE A 136 -6.50 13.92 2.24
CA PHE A 136 -5.19 13.44 1.81
C PHE A 136 -4.83 13.90 0.40
N PHE A 137 -5.78 13.88 -0.55
CA PHE A 137 -5.56 14.37 -1.91
C PHE A 137 -5.30 15.88 -1.95
N SER A 138 -6.00 16.66 -1.12
CA SER A 138 -5.75 18.09 -0.98
C SER A 138 -4.33 18.35 -0.47
N LEU A 139 -3.93 17.68 0.63
CA LEU A 139 -2.55 17.77 1.15
C LEU A 139 -1.52 17.37 0.11
N LEU A 140 -1.76 16.26 -0.61
CA LEU A 140 -0.89 15.79 -1.68
C LEU A 140 -0.77 16.83 -2.80
N ALA A 141 -1.87 17.46 -3.21
CA ALA A 141 -1.86 18.52 -4.22
C ALA A 141 -1.03 19.72 -3.76
N PHE A 142 -1.19 20.17 -2.50
CA PHE A 142 -0.37 21.24 -1.93
C PHE A 142 1.13 20.87 -1.84
N PHE A 143 1.44 19.63 -1.46
CA PHE A 143 2.84 19.14 -1.44
C PHE A 143 3.43 19.08 -2.84
N LEU A 144 2.69 18.53 -3.81
CA LEU A 144 3.13 18.47 -5.21
C LEU A 144 3.34 19.87 -5.78
N LEU A 145 2.44 20.81 -5.51
CA LEU A 145 2.60 22.21 -5.92
C LEU A 145 3.85 22.83 -5.30
N THR A 146 4.10 22.59 -4.01
CA THR A 146 5.30 23.10 -3.30
C THR A 146 6.58 22.52 -3.90
N VAL A 147 6.60 21.21 -4.19
CA VAL A 147 7.73 20.55 -4.83
C VAL A 147 7.93 21.02 -6.26
N ALA A 148 6.85 21.18 -7.02
CA ALA A 148 6.88 21.71 -8.38
C ALA A 148 7.43 23.14 -8.40
N TYR A 149 6.94 24.02 -7.53
CA TYR A 149 7.47 25.38 -7.39
C TYR A 149 8.98 25.38 -7.08
N ARG A 150 9.42 24.51 -6.17
CA ARG A 150 10.85 24.34 -5.87
C ARG A 150 11.64 23.82 -7.07
N ALA A 151 11.09 22.89 -7.85
CA ALA A 151 11.71 22.36 -9.06
C ALA A 151 11.79 23.43 -10.17
N MET A 152 10.76 24.27 -10.32
CA MET A 152 10.70 25.41 -11.26
C MET A 152 11.79 26.44 -11.02
N ARG A 153 12.18 26.64 -9.75
CA ARG A 153 13.27 27.56 -9.39
C ARG A 153 14.64 27.05 -9.84
N VAL A 154 14.79 25.76 -10.09
CA VAL A 154 16.02 25.19 -10.65
C VAL A 154 15.98 25.39 -12.17
N ASN A 155 16.90 26.18 -12.70
CA ASN A 155 17.03 26.44 -14.14
C ASN A 155 17.59 25.22 -14.89
N SER A 156 16.82 24.15 -14.96
CA SER A 156 17.17 22.93 -15.69
C SER A 156 16.21 22.69 -16.86
N VAL A 157 16.67 21.95 -17.87
CA VAL A 157 15.87 21.61 -19.06
C VAL A 157 14.65 20.77 -18.66
N GLU A 158 14.81 19.89 -17.68
CA GLU A 158 13.74 19.05 -17.14
C GLU A 158 12.63 19.87 -16.50
N SER A 159 13.00 20.95 -15.80
CA SER A 159 12.06 21.87 -15.18
C SER A 159 11.23 22.62 -16.23
N LEU A 160 11.87 23.08 -17.31
CA LEU A 160 11.17 23.70 -18.45
C LEU A 160 10.18 22.73 -19.12
N LEU A 161 10.59 21.48 -19.33
CA LEU A 161 9.73 20.45 -19.91
C LEU A 161 8.52 20.14 -19.02
N LEU A 162 8.73 20.07 -17.69
CA LEU A 162 7.65 19.84 -16.72
C LEU A 162 6.64 20.98 -16.74
N VAL A 163 7.12 22.22 -16.67
CA VAL A 163 6.26 23.42 -16.68
C VAL A 163 5.52 23.54 -18.00
N GLY A 164 6.22 23.42 -19.12
CA GLY A 164 5.61 23.46 -20.44
C GLY A 164 4.51 22.42 -20.59
N SER A 165 4.79 21.17 -20.18
CA SER A 165 3.79 20.09 -20.21
C SER A 165 2.60 20.37 -19.30
N ALA A 166 2.84 20.85 -18.07
CA ALA A 166 1.78 21.19 -17.13
C ALA A 166 0.90 22.34 -17.63
N THR A 167 1.50 23.41 -18.17
CA THR A 167 0.78 24.54 -18.76
C THR A 167 -0.08 24.09 -19.93
N LEU A 168 0.46 23.27 -20.85
CA LEU A 168 -0.31 22.74 -21.98
C LEU A 168 -1.51 21.89 -21.52
N VAL A 169 -1.31 21.01 -20.54
CA VAL A 169 -2.39 20.18 -20.00
C VAL A 169 -3.46 21.02 -19.30
N ILE A 170 -3.07 22.02 -18.51
CA ILE A 170 -4.01 22.91 -17.82
C ILE A 170 -4.81 23.72 -18.84
N LEU A 171 -4.15 24.32 -19.85
CA LEU A 171 -4.83 25.08 -20.90
C LEU A 171 -5.82 24.20 -21.68
N GLY A 172 -5.39 23.01 -22.10
CA GLY A 172 -6.25 22.07 -22.83
C GLY A 172 -7.39 21.47 -21.99
N ALA A 173 -7.35 21.57 -20.66
CA ALA A 173 -8.41 21.08 -19.79
C ALA A 173 -9.54 22.09 -19.58
N THR A 174 -9.29 23.37 -19.90
CA THR A 174 -10.31 24.42 -19.77
C THR A 174 -11.25 24.45 -20.97
N PRO A 175 -12.55 24.79 -20.78
CA PRO A 175 -13.47 25.00 -21.91
C PRO A 175 -12.98 26.05 -22.91
N VAL A 176 -12.22 27.04 -22.42
CA VAL A 176 -11.58 28.10 -23.24
C VAL A 176 -10.52 27.51 -24.18
N GLY A 177 -9.80 26.47 -23.76
CA GLY A 177 -8.79 25.80 -24.59
C GLY A 177 -9.38 25.22 -25.88
N ALA A 178 -10.60 24.68 -25.82
CA ALA A 178 -11.32 24.16 -26.98
C ALA A 178 -11.76 25.25 -27.96
N LEU A 179 -12.02 26.47 -27.47
CA LEU A 179 -12.38 27.63 -28.29
C LEU A 179 -11.17 28.27 -28.97
N ILE A 180 -10.00 28.22 -28.35
CA ILE A 180 -8.76 28.82 -28.89
C ILE A 180 -8.20 27.96 -30.04
N SER A 181 -8.06 26.65 -29.83
CA SER A 181 -7.56 25.75 -30.87
C SER A 181 -7.86 24.28 -30.56
N PRO A 182 -8.44 23.52 -31.51
CA PRO A 182 -8.59 22.07 -31.38
C PRO A 182 -7.26 21.35 -31.11
N LEU A 183 -6.15 21.88 -31.64
CA LEU A 183 -4.82 21.30 -31.47
C LEU A 183 -4.38 21.23 -29.99
N LEU A 184 -4.80 22.19 -29.15
CA LEU A 184 -4.49 22.16 -27.72
C LEU A 184 -5.18 20.99 -27.00
N VAL A 185 -6.39 20.63 -27.45
CA VAL A 185 -7.14 19.49 -26.91
C VAL A 185 -6.46 18.19 -27.32
N ASP A 186 -5.98 18.09 -28.57
CA ASP A 186 -5.26 16.92 -29.08
C ASP A 186 -3.92 16.71 -28.39
N ILE A 187 -3.14 17.79 -28.19
CA ILE A 187 -1.87 17.73 -27.46
C ILE A 187 -2.10 17.28 -26.01
N ARG A 188 -3.13 17.82 -25.33
CA ARG A 188 -3.51 17.34 -24.00
C ARG A 188 -3.87 15.86 -24.03
N ALA A 189 -4.68 15.43 -24.99
CA ALA A 189 -5.08 14.04 -25.12
C ALA A 189 -3.86 13.13 -25.32
N MET A 190 -2.90 13.52 -26.17
CA MET A 190 -1.65 12.79 -26.38
C MET A 190 -0.81 12.71 -25.09
N LEU A 191 -0.64 13.82 -24.38
CA LEU A 191 0.13 13.88 -23.12
C LEU A 191 -0.50 12.99 -22.04
N LEU A 192 -1.83 12.98 -21.95
CA LEU A 192 -2.55 12.13 -21.00
C LEU A 192 -2.52 10.66 -21.43
N ALA A 193 -2.68 10.37 -22.72
CA ALA A 193 -2.82 9.01 -23.23
C ALA A 193 -1.50 8.23 -23.31
N VAL A 194 -0.35 8.92 -23.49
CA VAL A 194 0.95 8.28 -23.68
C VAL A 194 1.90 8.50 -22.49
N PRO A 195 2.49 9.70 -22.24
CA PRO A 195 3.37 9.90 -21.09
C PRO A 195 2.71 9.67 -19.72
N ALA A 196 1.52 10.26 -19.50
CA ALA A 196 0.90 10.21 -18.18
C ALA A 196 0.44 8.79 -17.83
N THR A 197 -0.18 8.06 -18.77
CA THR A 197 -0.55 6.65 -18.57
C THR A 197 0.66 5.74 -18.40
N ALA A 198 1.76 5.98 -19.12
CA ALA A 198 3.00 5.23 -18.94
C ALA A 198 3.56 5.46 -17.52
N GLY A 199 3.57 6.71 -17.05
CA GLY A 199 3.98 7.08 -15.70
C GLY A 199 3.11 6.46 -14.62
N THR A 200 1.78 6.53 -14.74
CA THR A 200 0.87 5.93 -13.75
C THR A 200 0.98 4.41 -13.72
N ARG A 201 1.14 3.74 -14.87
CA ARG A 201 1.39 2.30 -14.93
C ARG A 201 2.71 1.93 -14.25
N GLY A 202 3.79 2.68 -14.52
CA GLY A 202 5.09 2.48 -13.86
C GLY A 202 5.00 2.66 -12.33
N LEU A 203 4.27 3.69 -11.88
CA LEU A 203 4.00 3.94 -10.46
C LEU A 203 3.22 2.78 -9.81
N LEU A 204 2.16 2.30 -10.47
CA LEU A 204 1.36 1.18 -9.96
C LEU A 204 2.19 -0.11 -9.84
N LEU A 205 3.03 -0.40 -10.83
CA LEU A 205 3.98 -1.52 -10.75
C LEU A 205 4.97 -1.35 -9.60
N GLY A 206 5.50 -0.14 -9.41
CA GLY A 206 6.38 0.18 -8.28
C GLY A 206 5.71 -0.02 -6.92
N ILE A 207 4.46 0.45 -6.77
CA ILE A 207 3.68 0.25 -5.55
C ILE A 207 3.43 -1.24 -5.31
N ALA A 208 3.02 -1.99 -6.34
CA ALA A 208 2.78 -3.43 -6.24
C ALA A 208 4.04 -4.20 -5.83
N LEU A 209 5.19 -3.90 -6.42
CA LEU A 209 6.46 -4.51 -6.03
C LEU A 209 6.85 -4.11 -4.60
N GLY A 210 6.66 -2.85 -4.21
CA GLY A 210 6.95 -2.35 -2.88
C GLY A 210 6.11 -3.02 -1.78
N THR A 211 4.82 -3.26 -2.04
CA THR A 211 3.93 -3.97 -1.10
C THR A 211 4.30 -5.45 -0.99
N ILE A 212 4.64 -6.12 -2.10
CA ILE A 212 5.12 -7.51 -2.09
C ILE A 212 6.42 -7.61 -1.27
N VAL A 213 7.39 -6.73 -1.51
CA VAL A 213 8.67 -6.72 -0.76
C VAL A 213 8.44 -6.50 0.74
N THR A 214 7.51 -5.60 1.09
CA THR A 214 7.16 -5.37 2.51
C THR A 214 6.50 -6.60 3.13
N GLY A 215 5.58 -7.25 2.41
CA GLY A 215 4.93 -8.49 2.85
C GLY A 215 5.94 -9.62 3.05
N VAL A 216 6.84 -9.82 2.08
CA VAL A 216 7.96 -10.76 2.19
C VAL A 216 8.83 -10.40 3.40
N ARG A 217 9.22 -9.14 3.59
CA ARG A 217 10.03 -8.76 4.75
C ARG A 217 9.35 -9.11 6.08
N LEU A 218 8.04 -8.88 6.21
CA LEU A 218 7.29 -9.22 7.43
C LEU A 218 7.28 -10.72 7.71
N VAL A 219 7.04 -11.55 6.68
CA VAL A 219 7.05 -13.02 6.81
C VAL A 219 8.44 -13.54 7.16
N PHE A 220 9.49 -12.97 6.57
CA PHE A 220 10.86 -13.47 6.67
C PHE A 220 11.63 -12.91 7.88
N ASP A 221 11.35 -11.68 8.32
CA ASP A 221 12.03 -10.98 9.44
C ASP A 221 11.28 -11.08 10.78
N GLY A 222 10.13 -11.78 10.83
CA GLY A 222 9.31 -11.99 12.02
C GLY A 222 10.03 -12.60 13.23
N ARG A 223 11.25 -13.14 13.06
CA ARG A 223 12.09 -13.67 14.15
C ARG A 223 12.66 -12.62 15.10
N ARG A 224 12.57 -11.32 14.77
CA ARG A 224 13.03 -10.23 15.66
C ARG A 224 11.95 -9.62 16.55
N TYR A 225 10.68 -9.93 16.31
CA TYR A 225 9.54 -9.32 17.04
C TYR A 225 9.00 -10.16 18.21
N PHE A 226 9.35 -11.45 18.31
CA PHE A 226 9.00 -12.32 19.44
C PHE A 226 10.14 -12.46 20.46
N LYS A 227 10.79 -11.35 20.83
CA LYS A 227 11.71 -11.28 21.97
C LYS A 227 11.24 -10.23 22.96
#